data_AF-A0A1F3A4T2-F1
#
_entry.id   AF-A0A1F3A4T2-F1
#
_cell.length_a   1.000
_cell.length_b   1.000
_cell.length_c   1.000
_cell.angle_alpha   90.00
_cell.angle_beta   90.00
_cell.angle_gamma   90.00
#
_symmetry.space_group_name_H-M   'P 1'
#
loop_
_entity.id
_entity.type
_entity.pdbx_description
1 polymer ?
#
loop_
_entity_poly.entity_id
_entity_poly.type
_entity_poly.pdbx_seq_one_letter_code
_entity_poly.pdbx_strand_id
1 'polypeptide(L)'
;MAAQGDNRDKGGGSIRADAGDPRAAIDAPTPDCTTAPLDFLFGEHLRQRQFAKVLTLIADGVINRKTIADAISFIKTDLALHILDEELSFFPGLRASCEADDKIDEILEILAKEHREDETGSEVLIEILQRMTAGAAPSEDERALLRDFSDRLRHHLALENGVLLPIARTRMNAETLRAVGESMAARRASGSR
;
A
#
# COMPACT_ATOMS: atom_id res chain seq x y z
N MET A 1 62.73 -17.68 -9.93
CA MET A 1 62.40 -16.57 -10.86
C MET A 1 60.89 -16.57 -11.08
N ALA A 2 60.31 -15.37 -11.11
CA ALA A 2 58.91 -14.95 -11.27
C ALA A 2 58.00 -15.88 -12.14
N ALA A 3 56.68 -15.97 -11.94
CA ALA A 3 55.76 -14.84 -11.86
C ALA A 3 54.42 -15.17 -11.17
N GLN A 4 53.92 -14.13 -10.49
CA GLN A 4 52.58 -13.95 -9.92
C GLN A 4 51.50 -13.91 -11.03
N GLY A 5 50.30 -14.39 -10.73
CA GLY A 5 49.11 -14.25 -11.55
C GLY A 5 47.84 -14.37 -10.73
N ASP A 6 47.55 -13.35 -9.93
CA ASP A 6 46.25 -13.06 -9.33
C ASP A 6 45.23 -12.82 -10.46
N ASN A 7 44.10 -13.54 -10.47
CA ASN A 7 42.90 -13.00 -11.09
C ASN A 7 41.65 -13.42 -10.33
N ARG A 8 41.26 -12.52 -9.44
CA ARG A 8 39.99 -12.43 -8.72
C ARG A 8 38.79 -12.69 -9.62
N ASP A 9 38.00 -13.68 -9.22
CA ASP A 9 36.63 -13.90 -9.64
C ASP A 9 35.79 -12.67 -9.21
N LYS A 10 35.52 -11.78 -10.17
CA LYS A 10 34.64 -10.63 -9.95
C LYS A 10 33.21 -11.06 -10.27
N GLY A 11 32.39 -11.05 -9.23
CA GLY A 11 30.96 -11.25 -9.27
C GLY A 11 30.27 -10.43 -10.36
N GLY A 12 29.79 -11.13 -11.38
CA GLY A 12 28.72 -10.67 -12.24
C GLY A 12 27.40 -11.10 -11.63
N GLY A 13 26.77 -10.22 -10.84
CA GLY A 13 25.38 -10.37 -10.46
C GLY A 13 24.52 -10.28 -11.72
N SER A 14 24.30 -11.44 -12.35
CA SER A 14 23.45 -11.56 -13.54
C SER A 14 22.02 -11.15 -13.19
N ILE A 15 21.51 -10.14 -13.90
CA ILE A 15 20.12 -9.72 -13.82
C ILE A 15 19.25 -10.94 -14.17
N ARG A 16 18.52 -11.46 -13.19
CA ARG A 16 17.63 -12.61 -13.38
C ARG A 16 16.48 -12.24 -14.33
N ALA A 17 16.13 -13.20 -15.20
CA ALA A 17 15.08 -13.09 -16.20
C ALA A 17 13.70 -12.78 -15.60
N ASP A 18 12.88 -12.13 -16.44
CA ASP A 18 11.60 -11.44 -16.26
C ASP A 18 10.39 -12.27 -15.75
N ALA A 19 10.61 -13.36 -15.03
CA ALA A 19 9.55 -13.96 -14.23
C ALA A 19 9.43 -13.14 -12.93
N GLY A 20 8.25 -12.56 -12.66
CA GLY A 20 8.01 -11.83 -11.42
C GLY A 20 8.43 -12.65 -10.19
N ASP A 21 9.10 -12.02 -9.22
CA ASP A 21 9.43 -12.70 -7.98
C ASP A 21 8.12 -13.05 -7.24
N PRO A 22 7.78 -14.32 -7.03
CA PRO A 22 6.53 -14.71 -6.37
C PRO A 22 6.44 -14.17 -4.94
N ARG A 23 7.58 -13.79 -4.33
CA ARG A 23 7.60 -13.14 -3.01
C ARG A 23 7.14 -11.69 -3.05
N ALA A 24 7.11 -11.09 -4.25
CA ALA A 24 6.81 -9.69 -4.53
C ALA A 24 5.50 -9.51 -5.34
N ALA A 25 4.64 -10.52 -5.37
CA ALA A 25 3.32 -10.41 -5.96
C ALA A 25 2.37 -9.64 -5.03
N ILE A 26 1.59 -8.73 -5.64
CA ILE A 26 0.44 -8.09 -5.02
C ILE A 26 -0.80 -8.71 -5.70
N ASP A 27 -1.76 -9.16 -4.91
CA ASP A 27 -2.96 -9.78 -5.43
C ASP A 27 -3.78 -8.80 -6.27
N ALA A 28 -4.62 -9.36 -7.15
CA ALA A 28 -5.55 -8.58 -7.94
C ALA A 28 -6.56 -7.84 -7.04
N PRO A 29 -7.13 -6.71 -7.50
CA PRO A 29 -8.16 -5.99 -6.76
C PRO A 29 -9.34 -6.87 -6.37
N THR A 30 -9.87 -6.62 -5.17
CA THR A 30 -11.10 -7.26 -4.73
C THR A 30 -12.26 -6.76 -5.61
N PRO A 31 -13.16 -7.62 -6.13
CA PRO A 31 -14.07 -7.21 -7.20
C PRO A 31 -15.37 -6.54 -6.75
N ASP A 32 -15.83 -6.73 -5.51
CA ASP A 32 -17.15 -6.25 -5.09
C ASP A 32 -17.13 -5.55 -3.72
N CYS A 33 -17.32 -4.24 -3.74
CA CYS A 33 -17.52 -3.41 -2.55
C CYS A 33 -19.00 -3.10 -2.27
N THR A 34 -19.92 -3.42 -3.17
CA THR A 34 -21.33 -3.05 -3.06
C THR A 34 -22.10 -3.95 -2.09
N THR A 35 -21.74 -5.23 -2.00
CA THR A 35 -22.43 -6.21 -1.15
C THR A 35 -21.75 -6.43 0.20
N ALA A 36 -20.41 -6.35 0.23
CA ALA A 36 -19.60 -6.60 1.42
C ALA A 36 -18.48 -5.56 1.56
N PRO A 37 -18.80 -4.27 1.79
CA PRO A 37 -17.82 -3.19 1.80
C PRO A 37 -16.70 -3.37 2.85
N LEU A 38 -16.99 -3.93 4.02
CA LEU A 38 -15.97 -4.17 5.05
C LEU A 38 -15.02 -5.32 4.69
N ASP A 39 -15.53 -6.38 4.04
CA ASP A 39 -14.70 -7.48 3.57
C ASP A 39 -13.86 -7.05 2.36
N PHE A 40 -14.40 -6.16 1.53
CA PHE A 40 -13.67 -5.49 0.47
C PHE A 40 -12.51 -4.66 1.01
N LEU A 41 -12.75 -3.77 1.99
CA LEU A 41 -11.68 -2.96 2.61
C LEU A 41 -10.62 -3.87 3.22
N PHE A 42 -11.02 -4.92 3.93
CA PHE A 42 -10.11 -5.93 4.46
C PHE A 42 -9.27 -6.63 3.37
N GLY A 43 -9.87 -6.92 2.21
CA GLY A 43 -9.16 -7.44 1.04
C GLY A 43 -8.14 -6.45 0.47
N GLU A 44 -8.49 -5.17 0.37
CA GLU A 44 -7.55 -4.11 -0.05
C GLU A 44 -6.41 -3.94 0.97
N HIS A 45 -6.67 -4.07 2.28
CA HIS A 45 -5.63 -4.05 3.31
C HIS A 45 -4.61 -5.19 3.15
N LEU A 46 -5.06 -6.38 2.71
CA LEU A 46 -4.15 -7.49 2.41
C LEU A 46 -3.18 -7.13 1.27
N ARG A 47 -3.71 -6.50 0.21
CA ARG A 47 -2.92 -6.05 -0.94
C ARG A 47 -1.91 -4.97 -0.54
N GLN A 48 -2.32 -4.02 0.29
CA GLN A 48 -1.42 -3.00 0.83
C GLN A 48 -0.32 -3.60 1.71
N ARG A 49 -0.62 -4.63 2.51
CA ARG A 49 0.39 -5.36 3.28
C ARG A 49 1.38 -6.10 2.38
N GLN A 50 0.93 -6.65 1.25
CA GLN A 50 1.82 -7.24 0.24
C GLN A 50 2.69 -6.15 -0.41
N PHE A 51 2.12 -4.98 -0.72
CA PHE A 51 2.87 -3.83 -1.22
C PHE A 51 3.95 -3.36 -0.22
N ALA A 52 3.64 -3.26 1.07
CA ALA A 52 4.64 -2.97 2.10
C ALA A 52 5.81 -3.98 2.05
N LYS A 53 5.51 -5.28 1.94
CA LYS A 53 6.55 -6.31 1.75
C LYS A 53 7.37 -6.08 0.47
N VAL A 54 6.74 -5.68 -0.63
CA VAL A 54 7.44 -5.32 -1.87
C VAL A 54 8.42 -4.17 -1.64
N LEU A 55 8.02 -3.10 -0.95
CA LEU A 55 8.91 -1.98 -0.61
C LEU A 55 10.12 -2.43 0.20
N THR A 56 9.94 -3.33 1.18
CA THR A 56 11.05 -3.92 1.94
C THR A 56 12.01 -4.69 1.02
N LEU A 57 11.48 -5.51 0.11
CA LEU A 57 12.29 -6.27 -0.85
C LEU A 57 13.04 -5.37 -1.85
N ILE A 58 12.44 -4.25 -2.24
CA ILE A 58 13.10 -3.21 -3.06
C ILE A 58 14.26 -2.60 -2.28
N ALA A 59 14.02 -2.22 -1.01
CA ALA A 59 15.04 -1.65 -0.14
C ALA A 59 16.22 -2.61 0.11
N ASP A 60 16.00 -3.92 0.06
CA ASP A 60 17.03 -4.95 0.21
C ASP A 60 17.72 -5.31 -1.13
N GLY A 61 17.24 -4.78 -2.26
CA GLY A 61 17.82 -5.04 -3.60
C GLY A 61 17.52 -6.44 -4.16
N VAL A 62 16.41 -7.07 -3.73
CA VAL A 62 16.11 -8.49 -4.00
C VAL A 62 15.22 -8.71 -5.23
N ILE A 63 14.79 -7.64 -5.90
CA ILE A 63 13.70 -7.65 -6.89
C ILE A 63 14.11 -7.08 -8.26
N ASN A 64 13.27 -7.30 -9.28
CA ASN A 64 13.53 -6.90 -10.67
C ASN A 64 12.81 -5.60 -11.08
N ARG A 65 13.12 -5.07 -12.28
CA ARG A 65 12.54 -3.83 -12.81
C ARG A 65 11.01 -3.87 -12.92
N LYS A 66 10.44 -5.02 -13.28
CA LYS A 66 8.98 -5.18 -13.40
C LYS A 66 8.30 -4.97 -12.06
N THR A 67 8.82 -5.59 -10.99
CA THR A 67 8.29 -5.41 -9.63
C THR A 67 8.31 -3.94 -9.19
N ILE A 68 9.36 -3.19 -9.52
CA ILE A 68 9.43 -1.75 -9.23
C ILE A 68 8.34 -0.99 -9.99
N ALA A 69 8.13 -1.31 -11.27
CA ALA A 69 7.08 -0.69 -12.08
C ALA A 69 5.67 -1.01 -11.55
N ASP A 70 5.43 -2.26 -11.14
CA ASP A 70 4.17 -2.69 -10.52
C ASP A 70 3.92 -1.93 -9.19
N ALA A 71 4.96 -1.73 -8.38
CA ALA A 71 4.89 -0.93 -7.14
C ALA A 71 4.54 0.54 -7.41
N ILE A 72 5.14 1.16 -8.44
CA ILE A 72 4.78 2.53 -8.87
C ILE A 72 3.31 2.59 -9.29
N SER A 73 2.84 1.61 -10.07
CA SER A 73 1.44 1.53 -10.49
C SER A 73 0.54 1.45 -9.26
N PHE A 74 0.83 0.55 -8.33
CA PHE A 74 0.03 0.34 -7.12
C PHE A 74 -0.14 1.61 -6.29
N ILE A 75 0.93 2.40 -6.10
CA ILE A 75 0.85 3.68 -5.38
C ILE A 75 -0.12 4.64 -6.10
N LYS A 76 0.04 4.78 -7.42
CA LYS A 76 -0.71 5.75 -8.22
C LYS A 76 -2.18 5.39 -8.41
N THR A 77 -2.51 4.10 -8.39
CA THR A 77 -3.86 3.62 -8.67
C THR A 77 -4.51 3.11 -7.40
N ASP A 78 -4.09 1.95 -6.92
CA ASP A 78 -4.82 1.19 -5.91
C ASP A 78 -4.76 1.84 -4.53
N LEU A 79 -3.57 2.27 -4.09
CA LEU A 79 -3.40 2.92 -2.79
C LEU A 79 -4.13 4.26 -2.75
N ALA A 80 -3.93 5.11 -3.77
CA ALA A 80 -4.62 6.40 -3.86
C ALA A 80 -6.15 6.25 -3.89
N LEU A 81 -6.67 5.28 -4.63
CA LEU A 81 -8.11 5.03 -4.72
C LEU A 81 -8.70 4.49 -3.41
N HIS A 82 -7.94 3.65 -2.70
CA HIS A 82 -8.34 3.15 -1.38
C HIS A 82 -8.44 4.27 -0.35
N ILE A 83 -7.44 5.16 -0.25
CA ILE A 83 -7.49 6.32 0.65
C ILE A 83 -8.73 7.18 0.38
N LEU A 84 -9.09 7.38 -0.90
CA LEU A 84 -10.29 8.13 -1.26
C LEU A 84 -11.60 7.41 -0.87
N ASP A 85 -11.64 6.09 -0.92
CA ASP A 85 -12.77 5.31 -0.45
C ASP A 85 -12.94 5.47 1.07
N GLU A 86 -11.83 5.54 1.80
CA GLU A 86 -11.85 5.72 3.24
C GLU A 86 -12.30 7.11 3.65
N GLU A 87 -11.59 8.13 3.17
CA GLU A 87 -11.82 9.54 3.52
C GLU A 87 -13.19 10.05 3.11
N LEU A 88 -13.69 9.63 1.94
CA LEU A 88 -14.92 10.19 1.35
C LEU A 88 -16.16 9.31 1.56
N SER A 89 -16.00 8.05 1.96
CA SER A 89 -17.11 7.11 2.07
C SER A 89 -17.11 6.39 3.42
N PHE A 90 -16.06 5.62 3.73
CA PHE A 90 -16.05 4.77 4.93
C PHE A 90 -15.98 5.59 6.24
N PHE A 91 -15.03 6.51 6.38
CA PHE A 91 -14.85 7.30 7.61
C PHE A 91 -16.06 8.18 7.92
N PRO A 92 -16.68 8.90 6.96
CA PRO A 92 -17.92 9.63 7.21
C PRO A 92 -19.08 8.70 7.65
N GLY A 93 -19.23 7.55 6.99
CA GLY A 93 -20.26 6.57 7.33
C GLY A 93 -20.08 5.97 8.72
N LEU A 94 -18.84 5.67 9.09
CA LEU A 94 -18.48 5.17 10.42
C LEU A 94 -18.74 6.21 11.49
N ARG A 95 -18.27 7.45 11.29
CA ARG A 95 -18.50 8.57 12.21
C ARG A 95 -19.98 8.80 12.47
N ALA A 96 -20.82 8.77 11.43
CA ALA A 96 -22.26 8.94 11.57
C ALA A 96 -22.97 7.78 12.30
N SER A 97 -22.31 6.62 12.42
CA SER A 97 -22.87 5.42 13.06
C SER A 97 -22.39 5.21 14.50
N CYS A 98 -21.34 5.92 14.92
CA CYS A 98 -20.73 5.77 16.24
C CYS A 98 -21.36 6.70 17.29
N GLU A 99 -21.28 6.26 18.54
CA GLU A 99 -21.65 7.03 19.71
C GLU A 99 -20.41 7.71 20.33
N ALA A 100 -20.62 8.69 21.21
CA ALA A 100 -19.51 9.42 21.85
C ALA A 100 -18.54 8.50 22.62
N ASP A 101 -19.05 7.44 23.25
CA ASP A 101 -18.25 6.48 24.03
C ASP A 101 -17.32 5.62 23.16
N ASP A 102 -17.55 5.55 21.84
CA ASP A 102 -16.67 4.84 20.91
C ASP A 102 -15.36 5.60 20.65
N LYS A 103 -15.29 6.90 20.98
CA LYS A 103 -14.13 7.79 20.79
C LYS A 103 -13.55 7.73 19.36
N ILE A 104 -14.42 7.54 18.37
CA ILE A 104 -13.98 7.27 17.00
C ILE A 104 -13.27 8.46 16.36
N ASP A 105 -13.64 9.69 16.75
CA ASP A 105 -13.10 10.91 16.15
C ASP A 105 -11.59 11.04 16.34
N GLU A 106 -11.07 10.73 17.53
CA GLU A 106 -9.63 10.76 17.82
C GLU A 106 -8.87 9.79 16.91
N ILE A 107 -9.43 8.61 16.64
CA ILE A 107 -8.79 7.59 15.79
C ILE A 107 -8.83 8.03 14.33
N LEU A 108 -9.96 8.56 13.86
CA LEU A 108 -10.10 9.07 12.50
C LEU A 108 -9.19 10.27 12.23
N GLU A 109 -8.96 11.13 13.22
CA GLU A 109 -8.00 12.24 13.11
C GLU A 109 -6.56 11.75 12.96
N ILE A 110 -6.18 10.69 13.69
CA ILE A 110 -4.87 10.05 13.55
C ILE A 110 -4.70 9.49 12.14
N LEU A 111 -5.65 8.68 11.67
CA LEU A 111 -5.58 8.05 10.34
C LEU A 111 -5.56 9.08 9.21
N ALA A 112 -6.40 10.12 9.29
CA ALA A 112 -6.40 11.18 8.29
C ALA A 112 -5.09 11.97 8.27
N LYS A 113 -4.41 12.11 9.42
CA LYS A 113 -3.06 12.70 9.48
C LYS A 113 -2.03 11.79 8.82
N GLU A 114 -2.07 10.50 9.10
CA GLU A 114 -1.19 9.50 8.47
C GLU A 114 -1.37 9.49 6.95
N HIS A 115 -2.61 9.57 6.44
CA HIS A 115 -2.89 9.67 5.00
C HIS A 115 -2.25 10.89 4.34
N ARG A 116 -2.30 12.07 4.97
CA ARG A 116 -1.64 13.28 4.43
C ARG A 116 -0.11 13.15 4.40
N GLU A 117 0.45 12.49 5.40
CA GLU A 117 1.90 12.20 5.44
C GLU A 117 2.28 11.18 4.36
N ASP A 118 1.45 10.17 4.15
CA ASP A 118 1.63 9.15 3.11
C ASP A 118 1.43 9.67 1.70
N GLU A 119 0.58 10.67 1.47
CA GLU A 119 0.46 11.36 0.18
C GLU A 119 1.81 11.99 -0.21
N THR A 120 2.41 12.77 0.69
CA THR A 120 3.72 13.39 0.46
C THR A 120 4.82 12.32 0.34
N GLY A 121 4.79 11.30 1.19
CA GLY A 121 5.73 10.19 1.14
C GLY A 121 5.65 9.39 -0.16
N SER A 122 4.44 9.21 -0.70
CA SER A 122 4.18 8.48 -1.94
C SER A 122 4.81 9.15 -3.16
N GLU A 123 4.78 10.48 -3.23
CA GLU A 123 5.46 11.24 -4.30
C GLU A 123 6.97 10.99 -4.29
N VAL A 124 7.59 11.10 -3.12
CA VAL A 124 9.03 10.83 -2.93
C VAL A 124 9.38 9.38 -3.31
N LEU A 125 8.56 8.41 -2.86
CA LEU A 125 8.75 7.01 -3.21
C LEU A 125 8.67 6.79 -4.73
N ILE A 126 7.69 7.38 -5.40
CA ILE A 126 7.54 7.27 -6.86
C ILE A 126 8.81 7.76 -7.57
N GLU A 127 9.37 8.90 -7.17
CA GLU A 127 10.60 9.45 -7.77
C GLU A 127 11.81 8.51 -7.59
N ILE A 128 11.98 7.95 -6.38
CA ILE A 128 13.02 6.97 -6.09
C ILE A 128 12.86 5.75 -6.99
N LEU A 129 11.66 5.15 -7.01
CA LEU A 129 11.36 3.95 -7.77
C LEU A 129 11.53 4.19 -9.28
N GLN A 130 11.14 5.36 -9.80
CA GLN A 130 11.33 5.72 -11.20
C GLN A 130 12.81 5.76 -11.58
N ARG A 131 13.67 6.38 -10.76
CA ARG A 131 15.13 6.35 -10.99
C ARG A 131 15.69 4.93 -10.95
N MET A 132 15.18 4.08 -10.06
CA MET A 132 15.57 2.68 -10.01
C MET A 132 15.17 1.91 -11.27
N THR A 133 13.99 2.16 -11.84
CA THR A 133 13.62 1.56 -13.14
C THR A 133 14.56 2.00 -14.27
N ALA A 134 15.10 3.22 -14.22
CA ALA A 134 16.11 3.72 -15.15
C ALA A 134 17.52 3.13 -14.92
N GLY A 135 17.72 2.34 -13.86
CA GLY A 135 18.97 1.64 -13.56
C GLY A 135 19.82 2.27 -12.45
N ALA A 136 19.33 3.30 -11.77
CA ALA A 136 20.02 3.85 -10.60
C ALA A 136 19.89 2.89 -9.40
N ALA A 137 20.96 2.72 -8.63
CA ALA A 137 20.88 2.06 -7.33
C ALA A 137 20.42 3.08 -6.27
N PRO A 138 19.52 2.70 -5.34
CA PRO A 138 19.10 3.61 -4.29
C PRO A 138 20.21 3.80 -3.25
N SER A 139 20.30 5.01 -2.71
CA SER A 139 21.17 5.35 -1.57
C SER A 139 20.70 4.65 -0.29
N GLU A 140 21.51 4.67 0.78
CA GLU A 140 21.08 4.11 2.06
C GLU A 140 19.90 4.88 2.67
N ASP A 141 19.88 6.20 2.53
CA ASP A 141 18.76 7.03 2.99
C ASP A 141 17.47 6.70 2.23
N GLU A 142 17.56 6.47 0.92
CA GLU A 142 16.40 6.05 0.10
C GLU A 142 15.88 4.66 0.49
N ARG A 143 16.80 3.74 0.84
CA ARG A 143 16.42 2.43 1.39
C ARG A 143 15.74 2.56 2.75
N ALA A 144 16.21 3.48 3.61
CA ALA A 144 15.56 3.78 4.88
C ALA A 144 14.14 4.32 4.66
N LEU A 145 13.95 5.27 3.73
CA LEU A 145 12.62 5.81 3.39
C LEU A 145 11.64 4.73 2.93
N LEU A 146 12.09 3.78 2.09
CA LEU A 146 11.27 2.65 1.65
C LEU A 146 10.85 1.74 2.81
N ARG A 147 11.75 1.49 3.77
CA ARG A 147 11.45 0.70 4.97
C ARG A 147 10.52 1.44 5.92
N ASP A 148 10.76 2.73 6.15
CA ASP A 148 9.93 3.56 7.02
C ASP A 148 8.49 3.67 6.51
N PHE A 149 8.30 3.91 5.20
CA PHE A 149 6.96 3.90 4.59
C PHE A 149 6.28 2.54 4.76
N SER A 150 7.03 1.46 4.49
CA SER A 150 6.53 0.11 4.64
C SER A 150 6.07 -0.21 6.07
N ASP A 151 6.78 0.27 7.09
CA ASP A 151 6.43 0.02 8.48
C ASP A 151 5.27 0.89 8.96
N ARG A 152 5.22 2.16 8.55
CA ARG A 152 4.06 3.04 8.80
C ARG A 152 2.79 2.45 8.21
N LEU A 153 2.83 2.00 6.94
CA LEU A 153 1.69 1.35 6.30
C LEU A 153 1.23 0.10 7.06
N ARG A 154 2.15 -0.72 7.58
CA ARG A 154 1.77 -1.91 8.39
C ARG A 154 1.10 -1.53 9.70
N HIS A 155 1.58 -0.49 10.38
CA HIS A 155 0.97 -0.01 11.62
C HIS A 155 -0.41 0.61 11.38
N HIS A 156 -0.54 1.40 10.32
CA HIS A 156 -1.81 1.97 9.87
C HIS A 156 -2.86 0.88 9.66
N LEU A 157 -2.54 -0.12 8.82
CA LEU A 157 -3.42 -1.26 8.55
C LEU A 157 -3.73 -2.08 9.81
N ALA A 158 -2.81 -2.15 10.78
CA ALA A 158 -3.07 -2.86 12.04
C ALA A 158 -4.11 -2.13 12.90
N LEU A 159 -4.07 -0.79 12.93
CA LEU A 159 -5.06 0.04 13.60
C LEU A 159 -6.44 -0.12 12.95
N GLU A 160 -6.51 -0.04 11.62
CA GLU A 160 -7.78 -0.15 10.91
C GLU A 160 -8.42 -1.54 11.04
N ASN A 161 -7.62 -2.59 10.83
CA ASN A 161 -8.11 -3.97 10.94
C ASN A 161 -8.45 -4.36 12.38
N GLY A 162 -7.68 -3.87 13.35
CA GLY A 162 -7.82 -4.22 14.76
C GLY A 162 -8.86 -3.40 15.51
N VAL A 163 -9.19 -2.20 15.02
CA VAL A 163 -10.05 -1.24 15.72
C VAL A 163 -11.20 -0.74 14.86
N LEU A 164 -10.93 -0.11 13.71
CA LEU A 164 -12.00 0.50 12.89
C LEU A 164 -12.96 -0.53 12.32
N LEU A 165 -12.47 -1.57 11.64
CA LEU A 165 -13.35 -2.58 11.04
C LEU A 165 -14.22 -3.31 12.08
N PRO A 166 -13.71 -3.68 13.27
CA PRO A 166 -14.55 -4.19 14.36
C PRO A 166 -15.64 -3.22 14.85
N ILE A 167 -15.32 -1.93 15.01
CA ILE A 167 -16.32 -0.91 15.39
C ILE A 167 -17.36 -0.77 14.28
N ALA A 168 -16.92 -0.68 13.02
CA ALA A 168 -17.79 -0.60 11.86
C ALA A 168 -18.78 -1.76 11.78
N ARG A 169 -18.31 -3.01 11.99
CA ARG A 169 -19.18 -4.20 12.05
C ARG A 169 -20.24 -4.11 13.15
N THR A 170 -19.93 -3.42 14.25
CA THR A 170 -20.85 -3.29 15.40
C THR A 170 -21.83 -2.14 15.20
N ARG A 171 -21.39 -1.03 14.61
CA ARG A 171 -22.12 0.25 14.57
C ARG A 171 -22.85 0.50 13.26
N MET A 172 -22.28 0.11 12.13
CA MET A 172 -22.86 0.40 10.83
C MET A 172 -23.96 -0.60 10.49
N ASN A 173 -25.19 -0.11 10.35
CA ASN A 173 -26.32 -0.93 9.90
C ASN A 173 -26.23 -1.23 8.39
N ALA A 174 -27.11 -2.11 7.91
CA ALA A 174 -27.13 -2.53 6.52
C ALA A 174 -27.35 -1.38 5.51
N GLU A 175 -28.12 -0.35 5.88
CA GLU A 175 -28.35 0.81 5.02
C GLU A 175 -27.09 1.65 4.86
N THR A 176 -26.40 1.94 5.97
CA THR A 176 -25.12 2.67 5.94
C THR A 176 -24.07 1.90 5.16
N LEU A 177 -23.94 0.58 5.39
CA LEU A 177 -22.99 -0.25 4.66
C LEU A 177 -23.27 -0.24 3.15
N ARG A 178 -24.52 -0.39 2.74
CA ARG A 178 -24.91 -0.29 1.32
C ARG A 178 -24.54 1.07 0.73
N ALA A 179 -24.82 2.17 1.43
CA ALA A 179 -24.48 3.51 0.95
C ALA A 179 -22.98 3.72 0.79
N VAL A 180 -22.17 3.23 1.74
CA VAL A 180 -20.70 3.25 1.65
C VAL A 180 -20.22 2.44 0.44
N GLY A 181 -20.70 1.20 0.29
CA GLY A 181 -20.33 0.33 -0.82
C GLY A 181 -20.69 0.90 -2.20
N GLU A 182 -21.89 1.47 -2.34
CA GLU A 182 -22.33 2.15 -3.58
C GLU A 182 -21.46 3.38 -3.91
N SER A 183 -21.11 4.17 -2.90
CA SER A 183 -20.25 5.35 -3.05
C SER A 183 -18.85 4.96 -3.54
N MET A 184 -18.24 3.95 -2.92
CA MET A 184 -16.94 3.40 -3.33
C MET A 184 -17.01 2.83 -4.76
N ALA A 185 -18.01 2.01 -5.05
CA ALA A 185 -18.19 1.43 -6.38
C ALA A 185 -18.31 2.49 -7.48
N ALA A 186 -19.09 3.55 -7.23
CA ALA A 186 -19.24 4.66 -8.17
C ALA A 186 -17.89 5.36 -8.45
N ARG A 187 -17.08 5.56 -7.41
CA ARG A 187 -15.73 6.13 -7.53
C ARG A 187 -14.83 5.27 -8.41
N ARG A 188 -14.78 3.97 -8.13
CA ARG A 188 -13.95 3.00 -8.87
C ARG A 188 -14.39 2.83 -10.33
N ALA A 189 -15.68 2.92 -10.62
CA ALA A 189 -16.21 2.92 -11.99
C ALA A 189 -15.84 4.19 -12.77
N SER A 190 -15.68 5.33 -12.10
CA SER A 190 -15.30 6.61 -12.71
C SER A 190 -13.79 6.75 -12.96
N GLY A 191 -12.95 6.15 -12.09
CA GLY A 191 -11.49 6.13 -12.24
C GLY A 191 -10.96 5.09 -13.22
N SER A 192 -11.81 4.21 -13.74
CA SER A 192 -11.49 3.22 -14.78
C SER A 192 -11.70 3.75 -16.21
N ARG A 193 -11.84 5.06 -16.41
CA ARG A 193 -12.06 5.72 -17.71
C ARG A 193 -10.92 6.65 -18.09
#